data_AF-A0A448ZLN1-F1
#
_entry.id   AF-A0A448ZLN1-F1
#
_cell.length_a   1.000
_cell.length_b   1.000
_cell.length_c   1.000
_cell.angle_alpha   90.00
_cell.angle_beta   90.00
_cell.angle_gamma   90.00
#
_symmetry.space_group_name_H-M   'P 1'
#
loop_
_entity.id
_entity.type
_entity.pdbx_description
1 polymer ?
#
loop_
_entity_poly.entity_id
_entity_poly.type
_entity_poly.pdbx_seq_one_letter_code
_entity_poly.pdbx_strand_id
1 'polypeptide(L)'
;MAFQEASSEGASLLPVQRSNNGCEVDHQKGNHRRPKEHNKYLLIPAVCAASAGLLVCIASAWQQRGPGSRQGSLLPSVPSAPHYWNDEMVYKWEEFLLSTNHPKNSGFDLSEAAKVSLLAPVSSQPLATRAAVDKSKKSPLLYFNESIAFSRLDPIGDDFFRYQSGWEAQITQSLCAVATTAAMLNSLRDVGKDFVLPLDPVYVPFPWATQSNILDADDGLHGACVASALGGRSNAGAVRHIGLGTGTLPGFANCFLEPNGYHATGYHAGSGTQQTGKTELKQVVVDALRDPSSRVLLNYDRGGIGQGPMGHGHWSPLGAYHEETDSFLVMDVAKYKHPMVWVPWDDLWGGAATIDTCSTMVAPADGAPSIDWTKRSFAEIAKAIQSICLPGNRGFVVVSKTTT
;
A
#
# COMPACT_ATOMS: atom_id res chain seq x y z
N MET A 1 -51.15 48.27 9.88
CA MET A 1 -51.38 47.34 11.00
C MET A 1 -50.09 46.55 11.17
N ALA A 2 -49.11 47.06 11.93
CA ALA A 2 -48.94 46.93 13.39
C ALA A 2 -48.72 45.45 13.79
N PHE A 3 -47.49 44.97 13.99
CA PHE A 3 -46.57 45.05 15.16
C PHE A 3 -46.90 44.10 16.34
N GLN A 4 -45.82 43.63 16.99
CA GLN A 4 -45.62 42.84 18.24
C GLN A 4 -45.31 41.34 18.00
N GLU A 5 -44.11 40.78 18.28
CA GLU A 5 -43.07 40.96 19.32
C GLU A 5 -43.53 40.76 20.79
N ALA A 6 -42.99 39.71 21.41
CA ALA A 6 -42.66 39.54 22.84
C ALA A 6 -41.64 38.36 22.93
N SER A 7 -40.33 38.57 23.15
CA SER A 7 -39.57 38.81 24.42
C SER A 7 -39.75 37.67 25.45
N SER A 8 -38.80 36.75 25.61
CA SER A 8 -37.55 36.79 26.43
C SER A 8 -37.73 36.41 27.91
N GLU A 9 -37.09 35.31 28.32
CA GLU A 9 -36.49 35.00 29.64
C GLU A 9 -35.74 33.65 29.41
N GLY A 10 -34.50 33.36 29.82
CA GLY A 10 -33.68 33.94 30.87
C GLY A 10 -33.18 32.82 31.80
N ALA A 11 -32.07 32.17 31.43
CA ALA A 11 -31.12 31.41 32.28
C ALA A 11 -31.58 30.21 33.14
N SER A 12 -30.87 29.07 33.03
CA SER A 12 -29.93 28.61 34.08
C SER A 12 -29.38 27.21 33.77
N LEU A 13 -28.04 27.12 33.72
CA LEU A 13 -27.23 25.90 33.73
C LEU A 13 -27.19 25.31 35.14
N LEU A 14 -27.53 24.03 35.34
CA LEU A 14 -27.16 23.23 36.53
C LEU A 14 -27.12 21.71 36.18
N PRO A 15 -26.40 20.88 36.96
CA PRO A 15 -25.28 20.07 36.44
C PRO A 15 -25.55 18.57 36.31
N VAL A 16 -24.66 17.93 35.54
CA VAL A 16 -24.47 16.46 35.44
C VAL A 16 -24.09 15.89 36.80
N GLN A 17 -24.97 15.08 37.39
CA GLN A 17 -24.64 14.22 38.52
C GLN A 17 -23.99 12.93 38.04
N ARG A 18 -22.75 12.69 38.50
CA ARG A 18 -22.08 11.39 38.48
C ARG A 18 -22.73 10.48 39.52
N SER A 19 -23.31 9.35 39.11
CA SER A 19 -23.66 8.27 40.04
C SER A 19 -22.49 7.30 40.18
N ASN A 20 -21.81 7.36 41.32
CA ASN A 20 -20.99 6.29 41.86
C ASN A 20 -21.91 5.16 42.33
N ASN A 21 -21.90 4.00 41.67
CA ASN A 21 -22.37 2.75 42.28
C ASN A 21 -21.19 1.78 42.34
N GLY A 22 -20.55 1.77 43.52
CA GLY A 22 -19.61 0.75 43.92
C GLY A 22 -20.27 -0.24 44.88
N CYS A 23 -19.90 -1.51 44.68
CA CYS A 23 -19.83 -2.62 45.63
C CYS A 23 -21.12 -3.19 46.25
N GLU A 24 -21.47 -4.41 45.83
CA GLU A 24 -21.65 -5.52 46.79
C GLU A 24 -21.35 -6.85 46.08
N VAL A 25 -20.28 -7.54 46.50
CA VAL A 25 -19.90 -8.87 46.02
C VAL A 25 -20.19 -9.85 47.15
N ASP A 26 -21.02 -10.82 46.84
CA ASP A 26 -21.51 -11.86 47.73
C ASP A 26 -20.39 -12.78 48.23
N HIS A 27 -20.40 -13.08 49.53
CA HIS A 27 -19.41 -13.89 50.22
C HIS A 27 -19.72 -15.38 50.04
N GLN A 28 -18.96 -16.08 49.19
CA GLN A 28 -18.80 -17.53 49.33
C GLN A 28 -17.34 -17.92 49.58
N LYS A 29 -17.12 -18.55 50.74
CA LYS A 29 -15.86 -19.10 51.22
C LYS A 29 -15.50 -20.34 50.40
N GLY A 30 -14.38 -20.27 49.67
CA GLY A 30 -13.75 -21.42 49.01
C GLY A 30 -12.24 -21.29 49.09
N ASN A 31 -11.62 -22.13 49.91
CA ASN A 31 -10.27 -21.99 50.43
C ASN A 31 -9.24 -22.68 49.51
N HIS A 32 -8.58 -21.99 48.57
CA HIS A 32 -7.39 -22.52 47.87
C HIS A 32 -6.31 -21.45 47.64
N ARG A 33 -5.08 -21.81 48.04
CA ARG A 33 -3.87 -20.98 48.11
C ARG A 33 -3.38 -20.56 46.71
N ARG A 34 -3.08 -19.27 46.50
CA ARG A 34 -2.31 -18.76 45.36
C ARG A 34 -0.83 -18.59 45.74
N PRO A 35 0.15 -18.97 44.91
CA PRO A 35 1.51 -18.48 45.03
C PRO A 35 1.61 -17.04 44.49
N LYS A 36 2.36 -16.20 45.21
CA LYS A 36 2.76 -14.85 44.77
C LYS A 36 4.01 -14.98 43.90
N GLU A 37 3.98 -14.48 42.67
CA GLU A 37 5.17 -14.00 41.99
C GLU A 37 4.95 -12.56 41.55
N HIS A 38 5.81 -11.67 42.07
CA HIS A 38 5.91 -10.27 41.69
C HIS A 38 7.07 -10.14 40.69
N ASN A 39 6.80 -9.87 39.42
CA ASN A 39 7.80 -9.29 38.54
C ASN A 39 7.51 -7.80 38.36
N LYS A 40 8.32 -6.98 39.04
CA LYS A 40 8.42 -5.54 38.85
C LYS A 40 9.25 -5.31 37.58
N TYR A 41 8.65 -4.77 36.52
CA TYR A 41 9.41 -4.15 35.44
C TYR A 41 9.67 -2.69 35.79
N LEU A 42 10.94 -2.37 36.03
CA LEU A 42 11.44 -1.02 36.24
C LEU A 42 11.60 -0.35 34.86
N LEU A 43 10.79 0.65 34.56
CA LEU A 43 11.00 1.57 33.44
C LEU A 43 12.18 2.49 33.78
N ILE A 44 13.29 2.37 33.05
CA ILE A 44 14.38 3.36 33.07
C ILE A 44 14.29 4.14 31.74
N PRO A 45 14.11 5.47 31.75
CA PRO A 45 14.13 6.27 30.53
C PRO A 45 15.56 6.41 30.00
N ALA A 46 15.79 6.04 28.74
CA ALA A 46 17.03 6.37 28.04
C ALA A 46 17.01 7.86 27.66
N VAL A 47 17.90 8.63 28.28
CA VAL A 47 18.17 10.03 27.92
C VAL A 47 19.24 10.00 26.82
N CYS A 48 18.87 10.36 25.59
CA CYS A 48 19.82 10.62 24.51
C CYS A 48 20.16 12.12 24.52
N ALA A 49 21.40 12.46 24.90
CA ALA A 49 21.97 13.78 24.67
C ALA A 49 22.77 13.77 23.36
N ALA A 50 22.50 14.72 22.47
CA ALA A 50 23.22 14.91 21.22
C ALA A 50 24.45 15.80 21.45
N SER A 51 25.63 15.30 21.10
CA SER A 51 26.78 16.15 20.75
C SER A 51 27.67 15.45 19.71
N ALA A 52 27.84 16.17 18.60
CA ALA A 52 28.89 16.08 17.57
C ALA A 52 29.57 14.72 17.33
N GLY A 53 29.11 14.02 16.28
CA GLY A 53 29.96 13.17 15.43
C GLY A 53 30.31 11.79 15.99
N LEU A 54 29.95 10.75 15.24
CA LEU A 54 30.25 9.33 15.45
C LEU A 54 29.40 8.61 16.52
N LEU A 55 28.33 7.95 16.07
CA LEU A 55 27.67 6.90 16.84
C LEU A 55 28.41 5.57 16.61
N VAL A 56 29.16 5.13 17.61
CA VAL A 56 29.68 3.76 17.73
C VAL A 56 28.88 3.07 18.82
N CYS A 57 27.95 2.19 18.45
CA CYS A 57 27.30 1.29 19.40
C CYS A 57 28.14 0.02 19.55
N ILE A 58 28.84 -0.11 20.69
CA ILE A 58 29.52 -1.36 21.07
C ILE A 58 28.47 -2.31 21.66
N ALA A 59 28.19 -3.41 20.96
CA ALA A 59 27.43 -4.52 21.51
C ALA A 59 28.29 -5.26 22.55
N SER A 60 27.90 -5.21 23.82
CA SER A 60 28.49 -6.07 24.86
C SER A 60 27.66 -7.34 24.99
N ALA A 61 28.16 -8.43 24.41
CA ALA A 61 27.70 -9.78 24.69
C ALA A 61 28.15 -10.16 26.12
N TRP A 62 27.21 -10.53 26.98
CA TRP A 62 27.51 -11.20 28.24
C TRP A 62 26.91 -12.61 28.25
N GLN A 63 27.84 -13.56 28.27
CA GLN A 63 27.62 -14.99 28.39
C GLN A 63 27.63 -15.34 29.88
N GLN A 64 26.54 -15.88 30.42
CA GLN A 64 26.54 -16.52 31.74
C GLN A 64 26.22 -18.02 31.61
N ARG A 65 27.14 -18.86 32.08
CA ARG A 65 26.96 -20.28 32.34
C ARG A 65 26.58 -20.48 33.81
N GLY A 66 25.62 -21.37 34.08
CA GLY A 66 25.29 -21.93 35.40
C GLY A 66 24.13 -22.93 35.33
N PRO A 67 23.99 -23.92 36.24
CA PRO A 67 23.91 -25.34 35.85
C PRO A 67 22.56 -26.07 36.09
N GLY A 68 22.31 -27.13 35.31
CA GLY A 68 21.95 -28.47 35.82
C GLY A 68 20.48 -28.85 36.16
N SER A 69 19.87 -29.61 35.22
CA SER A 69 18.95 -30.76 35.42
C SER A 69 17.50 -30.58 35.95
N ARG A 70 16.48 -30.91 35.14
CA ARG A 70 15.74 -32.20 35.09
C ARG A 70 14.59 -32.15 34.07
N GLN A 71 14.18 -33.33 33.62
CA GLN A 71 13.29 -33.69 32.51
C GLN A 71 11.84 -33.16 32.57
N GLY A 72 11.25 -32.98 31.38
CA GLY A 72 9.87 -33.42 31.11
C GLY A 72 8.89 -32.35 30.59
N SER A 73 8.71 -32.28 29.26
CA SER A 73 7.42 -32.38 28.56
C SER A 73 7.54 -31.85 27.13
N LEU A 74 7.12 -32.69 26.18
CA LEU A 74 7.05 -32.41 24.75
C LEU A 74 5.93 -31.39 24.50
N LEU A 75 6.29 -30.19 24.05
CA LEU A 75 5.38 -29.29 23.32
C LEU A 75 5.65 -29.47 21.83
N PRO A 76 4.62 -29.48 20.97
CA PRO A 76 4.82 -29.62 19.54
C PRO A 76 5.62 -28.43 19.01
N SER A 77 6.69 -28.72 18.28
CA SER A 77 7.49 -27.76 17.55
C SER A 77 6.58 -26.95 16.62
N VAL A 78 6.45 -25.65 16.90
CA VAL A 78 5.97 -24.66 15.93
C VAL A 78 6.90 -24.76 14.72
N PRO A 79 6.41 -24.94 13.48
CA PRO A 79 7.28 -24.90 12.32
C PRO A 79 7.90 -23.51 12.25
N SER A 80 9.22 -23.45 12.25
CA SER A 80 9.96 -22.24 11.91
C SER A 80 9.45 -21.74 10.56
N ALA A 81 8.86 -20.54 10.54
CA ALA A 81 8.53 -19.85 9.31
C ALA A 81 9.79 -19.79 8.41
N PRO A 82 9.71 -20.10 7.12
CA PRO A 82 10.86 -19.96 6.23
C PRO A 82 11.29 -18.50 6.25
N HIS A 83 12.56 -18.24 6.58
CA HIS A 83 13.18 -16.94 6.40
C HIS A 83 13.21 -16.62 4.89
N TYR A 84 12.24 -15.85 4.41
CA TYR A 84 12.16 -15.35 3.02
C TYR A 84 13.04 -14.09 2.83
N TRP A 85 14.29 -14.14 3.25
CA TRP A 85 15.23 -13.06 3.03
C TRP A 85 16.48 -13.62 2.37
N ASN A 86 16.63 -13.37 1.06
CA ASN A 86 17.90 -13.50 0.38
C ASN A 86 18.49 -12.10 0.23
N ASP A 87 19.57 -11.83 0.97
CA ASP A 87 20.31 -10.56 0.97
C ASP A 87 20.87 -10.16 -0.41
N GLU A 88 20.86 -11.07 -1.39
CA GLU A 88 21.26 -10.78 -2.78
C GLU A 88 20.26 -9.90 -3.56
N MET A 89 18.98 -9.84 -3.19
CA MET A 89 17.98 -9.08 -3.96
C MET A 89 18.07 -7.57 -3.74
N VAL A 90 18.62 -7.12 -2.62
CA VAL A 90 18.63 -5.69 -2.25
C VAL A 90 19.83 -4.94 -2.86
N TYR A 91 20.94 -5.62 -3.18
CA TYR A 91 22.19 -4.93 -3.53
C TYR A 91 22.75 -5.13 -4.95
N LYS A 92 22.33 -6.16 -5.71
CA LYS A 92 22.92 -6.41 -7.04
C LYS A 92 22.24 -5.69 -8.22
N TRP A 93 21.12 -5.02 -7.99
CA TRP A 93 20.37 -4.34 -9.05
C TRP A 93 20.92 -2.95 -9.41
N GLU A 94 21.64 -2.27 -8.51
CA GLU A 94 22.26 -0.97 -8.81
C GLU A 94 23.52 -1.11 -9.68
N GLU A 95 24.29 -2.20 -9.57
CA GLU A 95 25.53 -2.39 -10.33
C GLU A 95 25.31 -2.78 -11.80
N PHE A 96 24.22 -3.49 -12.11
CA PHE A 96 23.98 -3.98 -13.48
C PHE A 96 23.68 -2.83 -14.46
N LEU A 97 22.94 -1.82 -14.03
CA LEU A 97 22.51 -0.69 -14.87
C LEU A 97 23.58 0.41 -15.03
N LEU A 98 24.51 0.54 -14.07
CA LEU A 98 25.64 1.47 -14.20
C LEU A 98 26.69 1.01 -15.23
N SER A 99 26.64 -0.25 -15.67
CA SER A 99 27.60 -0.82 -16.64
C SER A 99 27.23 -0.59 -18.11
N THR A 100 26.00 -0.18 -18.41
CA THR A 100 25.54 0.05 -19.79
C THR A 100 24.97 1.45 -19.94
N ASN A 101 25.77 2.33 -20.56
CA ASN A 101 25.49 3.68 -21.04
C ASN A 101 25.79 4.85 -20.08
N HIS A 102 27.04 5.32 -20.11
CA HIS A 102 27.33 6.76 -20.08
C HIS A 102 28.57 7.08 -20.94
N PRO A 103 28.50 8.07 -21.86
CA PRO A 103 29.69 8.74 -22.35
C PRO A 103 30.26 9.67 -21.27
N LYS A 104 31.59 9.70 -21.17
CA LYS A 104 32.38 10.49 -20.21
C LYS A 104 32.30 12.01 -20.49
N ASN A 105 32.54 12.77 -19.42
CA ASN A 105 32.79 14.23 -19.30
C ASN A 105 31.58 15.01 -18.75
N SER A 106 31.69 15.92 -17.77
CA SER A 106 32.80 16.80 -17.38
C SER A 106 32.82 17.07 -15.87
N GLY A 107 34.01 17.28 -15.31
CA GLY A 107 34.24 17.51 -13.88
C GLY A 107 33.66 18.81 -13.33
N PHE A 108 33.31 18.78 -12.05
CA PHE A 108 32.95 19.94 -11.24
C PHE A 108 33.88 19.97 -10.01
N ASP A 109 34.62 21.07 -9.89
CA ASP A 109 35.60 21.35 -8.83
C ASP A 109 34.87 21.92 -7.60
N LEU A 110 35.12 21.33 -6.43
CA LEU A 110 34.57 21.75 -5.14
C LEU A 110 35.59 22.60 -4.39
N SER A 111 35.74 23.86 -4.80
CA SER A 111 36.59 24.81 -4.08
C SER A 111 36.10 26.27 -4.10
N GLU A 112 34.78 26.52 -4.07
CA GLU A 112 34.25 27.89 -3.91
C GLU A 112 33.04 28.03 -2.96
N ALA A 113 32.83 27.10 -2.03
CA ALA A 113 31.79 27.22 -1.01
C ALA A 113 32.34 27.77 0.32
N ALA A 114 32.90 28.97 0.32
CA ALA A 114 33.17 29.72 1.56
C ALA A 114 33.33 31.23 1.28
N LYS A 115 32.21 31.95 1.30
CA LYS A 115 32.11 33.39 1.64
C LYS A 115 30.63 33.81 1.63
N VAL A 116 29.93 33.60 2.75
CA VAL A 116 28.67 34.29 3.02
C VAL A 116 29.02 35.51 3.86
N SER A 117 28.92 36.70 3.26
CA SER A 117 29.02 37.98 3.96
C SER A 117 27.62 38.54 4.22
N LEU A 118 27.45 39.08 5.42
CA LEU A 118 26.26 39.68 5.98
C LEU A 118 25.77 40.93 5.23
N LEU A 119 24.44 41.11 5.28
CA LEU A 119 23.63 42.34 5.13
C LEU A 119 23.46 42.94 3.72
N ALA A 120 22.23 42.85 3.21
CA ALA A 120 21.64 43.84 2.31
C ALA A 120 20.10 43.94 2.52
N PRO A 121 19.50 45.14 2.44
CA PRO A 121 18.11 45.37 2.82
C PRO A 121 17.11 44.93 1.73
N VAL A 122 15.90 44.60 2.18
CA VAL A 122 14.76 44.18 1.36
C VAL A 122 14.36 45.31 0.39
N SER A 123 14.53 45.05 -0.91
CA SER A 123 14.01 45.87 -2.00
C SER A 123 12.77 45.19 -2.58
N SER A 124 11.65 45.90 -2.56
CA SER A 124 10.37 45.46 -3.14
C SER A 124 10.42 45.56 -4.67
N GLN A 125 10.48 44.42 -5.35
CA GLN A 125 10.26 44.32 -6.80
C GLN A 125 8.86 43.74 -7.11
N PRO A 126 8.19 44.23 -8.16
CA PRO A 126 6.83 43.83 -8.50
C PRO A 126 6.77 42.47 -9.21
N LEU A 127 5.61 41.85 -9.09
CA LEU A 127 5.20 40.52 -9.55
C LEU A 127 5.81 40.12 -10.90
N ALA A 128 6.72 39.14 -10.88
CA ALA A 128 7.30 38.55 -12.07
C ALA A 128 6.22 37.80 -12.88
N THR A 129 6.20 38.09 -14.18
CA THR A 129 5.50 37.32 -15.22
C THR A 129 5.73 35.82 -15.05
N ARG A 130 4.64 35.03 -15.03
CA ARG A 130 4.66 33.55 -15.02
C ARG A 130 5.64 33.06 -16.08
N ALA A 131 6.77 32.49 -15.65
CA ALA A 131 7.68 31.76 -16.53
C ALA A 131 6.90 30.62 -17.20
N ALA A 132 7.16 30.40 -18.49
CA ALA A 132 6.62 29.26 -19.22
C ALA A 132 7.04 27.97 -18.49
N VAL A 133 6.05 27.19 -18.05
CA VAL A 133 6.30 25.87 -17.43
C VAL A 133 6.89 24.97 -18.52
N ASP A 134 8.12 24.53 -18.31
CA ASP A 134 8.75 23.51 -19.14
C ASP A 134 7.98 22.19 -18.96
N LYS A 135 7.13 21.85 -19.93
CA LYS A 135 6.32 20.63 -19.93
C LYS A 135 7.15 19.34 -19.96
N SER A 136 8.47 19.42 -20.15
CA SER A 136 9.35 18.25 -20.11
C SER A 136 9.76 17.85 -18.69
N LYS A 137 9.60 18.74 -17.71
CA LYS A 137 9.99 18.48 -16.32
C LYS A 137 8.77 18.05 -15.51
N LYS A 138 8.82 16.85 -14.92
CA LYS A 138 7.74 16.35 -14.04
C LYS A 138 7.48 17.33 -12.91
N SER A 139 6.22 17.47 -12.55
CA SER A 139 5.85 18.33 -11.43
C SER A 139 6.40 17.74 -10.13
N PRO A 140 6.83 18.56 -9.16
CA PRO A 140 7.14 18.06 -7.82
C PRO A 140 5.95 17.29 -7.26
N LEU A 141 6.18 16.06 -6.82
CA LEU A 141 5.20 15.23 -6.17
C LEU A 141 4.87 15.78 -4.78
N LEU A 142 3.58 15.85 -4.43
CA LEU A 142 3.13 16.31 -3.12
C LEU A 142 2.78 15.11 -2.24
N TYR A 143 3.57 14.87 -1.19
CA TYR A 143 3.43 13.70 -0.34
C TYR A 143 2.64 14.00 0.95
N PHE A 144 2.00 12.97 1.53
CA PHE A 144 1.20 13.08 2.75
C PHE A 144 2.00 13.28 4.06
N ASN A 145 3.32 13.36 3.97
CA ASN A 145 4.15 13.88 5.05
C ASN A 145 4.19 15.43 5.05
N GLU A 146 3.57 16.09 4.07
CA GLU A 146 3.37 17.54 4.01
C GLU A 146 1.93 17.88 4.37
N SER A 147 1.71 18.83 5.29
CA SER A 147 0.37 19.17 5.77
C SER A 147 -0.57 19.68 4.67
N ILE A 148 -0.03 20.36 3.65
CA ILE A 148 -0.81 20.86 2.51
C ILE A 148 -1.39 19.71 1.65
N ALA A 149 -0.85 18.49 1.74
CA ALA A 149 -1.42 17.34 1.05
C ALA A 149 -2.83 17.01 1.55
N PHE A 150 -3.11 17.23 2.83
CA PHE A 150 -4.43 16.98 3.42
C PHE A 150 -5.47 18.00 2.97
N SER A 151 -5.08 19.21 2.58
CA SER A 151 -6.03 20.25 2.16
C SER A 151 -6.68 19.97 0.80
N ARG A 152 -6.20 18.96 0.07
CA ARG A 152 -6.75 18.53 -1.22
C ARG A 152 -7.83 17.44 -1.11
N LEU A 153 -8.06 16.91 0.10
CA LEU A 153 -9.08 15.89 0.32
C LEU A 153 -10.48 16.52 0.43
N ASP A 154 -11.45 15.91 -0.23
CA ASP A 154 -12.87 16.11 0.04
C ASP A 154 -13.31 15.18 1.19
N PRO A 155 -13.67 15.72 2.37
CA PRO A 155 -14.04 14.92 3.55
C PRO A 155 -15.31 14.09 3.38
N ILE A 156 -16.08 14.29 2.31
CA ILE A 156 -17.35 13.59 2.05
C ILE A 156 -17.18 12.51 0.99
N GLY A 157 -16.58 12.88 -0.15
CA GLY A 157 -16.57 12.05 -1.36
C GLY A 157 -15.42 11.06 -1.43
N ASP A 158 -14.27 11.35 -0.82
CA ASP A 158 -13.04 10.64 -1.14
C ASP A 158 -12.97 9.21 -0.57
N ASP A 159 -12.59 8.27 -1.44
CA ASP A 159 -12.31 6.88 -1.08
C ASP A 159 -11.18 6.74 -0.05
N PHE A 160 -10.31 7.75 0.07
CA PHE A 160 -9.27 7.86 1.09
C PHE A 160 -9.78 7.46 2.48
N PHE A 161 -10.98 7.94 2.85
CA PHE A 161 -11.56 7.67 4.16
C PHE A 161 -12.03 6.22 4.31
N ARG A 162 -12.51 5.62 3.21
CA ARG A 162 -12.96 4.22 3.16
C ARG A 162 -11.79 3.24 3.26
N TYR A 163 -10.64 3.62 2.70
CA TYR A 163 -9.42 2.83 2.76
C TYR A 163 -8.74 2.82 4.13
N GLN A 164 -8.95 3.83 5.00
CA GLN A 164 -8.14 4.03 6.22
C GLN A 164 -7.98 2.80 7.11
N SER A 165 -9.03 1.99 7.20
CA SER A 165 -9.06 0.81 8.06
C SER A 165 -8.44 -0.42 7.40
N GLY A 166 -8.50 -0.53 6.07
CA GLY A 166 -8.05 -1.71 5.31
C GLY A 166 -6.76 -1.53 4.51
N TRP A 167 -6.17 -0.32 4.51
CA TRP A 167 -4.98 0.01 3.73
C TRP A 167 -3.68 -0.33 4.49
N GLU A 168 -3.30 -1.61 4.38
CA GLU A 168 -2.11 -2.18 5.02
C GLU A 168 -0.85 -2.09 4.14
N ALA A 169 0.31 -2.28 4.77
CA ALA A 169 1.57 -2.39 4.03
C ALA A 169 1.66 -3.75 3.32
N GLN A 170 2.19 -3.78 2.10
CA GLN A 170 2.48 -5.04 1.41
C GLN A 170 3.46 -5.91 2.23
N ILE A 171 3.16 -7.20 2.37
CA ILE A 171 3.97 -8.13 3.20
C ILE A 171 5.35 -8.36 2.60
N THR A 172 5.45 -8.46 1.28
CA THR A 172 6.72 -8.59 0.55
C THR A 172 6.75 -7.60 -0.62
N GLN A 173 7.92 -7.34 -1.20
CA GLN A 173 8.10 -6.38 -2.29
C GLN A 173 7.33 -6.72 -3.58
N SER A 174 6.87 -7.95 -3.74
CA SER A 174 6.09 -8.45 -4.88
C SER A 174 4.57 -8.43 -4.66
N LEU A 175 4.10 -8.27 -3.41
CA LEU A 175 2.68 -8.38 -3.05
C LEU A 175 1.89 -7.07 -3.14
N CYS A 176 2.41 -6.05 -3.84
CA CYS A 176 1.69 -4.78 -3.99
C CYS A 176 0.30 -4.95 -4.61
N ALA A 177 0.15 -5.84 -5.60
CA ALA A 177 -1.15 -6.17 -6.21
C ALA A 177 -2.14 -6.80 -5.21
N VAL A 178 -1.64 -7.71 -4.38
CA VAL A 178 -2.44 -8.43 -3.37
C VAL A 178 -2.84 -7.49 -2.23
N ALA A 179 -1.90 -6.66 -1.75
CA ALA A 179 -2.18 -5.62 -0.75
C ALA A 179 -3.22 -4.60 -1.26
N THR A 180 -3.10 -4.20 -2.53
CA THR A 180 -4.07 -3.33 -3.21
C THR A 180 -5.45 -3.96 -3.28
N THR A 181 -5.53 -5.27 -3.58
CA THR A 181 -6.79 -6.02 -3.64
C THR A 181 -7.43 -6.15 -2.25
N ALA A 182 -6.65 -6.49 -1.21
CA ALA A 182 -7.14 -6.55 0.17
C ALA A 182 -7.68 -5.19 0.65
N ALA A 183 -6.94 -4.10 0.39
CA ALA A 183 -7.38 -2.74 0.70
C ALA A 183 -8.70 -2.39 -0.01
N MET A 184 -8.82 -2.75 -1.29
CA MET A 184 -10.04 -2.57 -2.07
C MET A 184 -11.22 -3.33 -1.47
N LEU A 185 -11.09 -4.63 -1.20
CA LEU A 185 -12.15 -5.43 -0.59
C LEU A 185 -12.59 -4.84 0.76
N ASN A 186 -11.65 -4.56 1.66
CA ASN A 186 -11.95 -4.01 2.97
C ASN A 186 -12.61 -2.62 2.91
N SER A 187 -12.33 -1.83 1.86
CA SER A 187 -12.98 -0.54 1.65
C SER A 187 -14.44 -0.63 1.17
N LEU A 188 -14.85 -1.79 0.65
CA LEU A 188 -16.21 -2.03 0.14
C LEU A 188 -17.17 -2.56 1.21
N ARG A 189 -16.69 -2.93 2.40
CA ARG A 189 -17.52 -3.49 3.48
C ARG A 189 -18.70 -2.59 3.89
N ASP A 190 -18.55 -1.28 3.72
CA ASP A 190 -19.53 -0.28 4.16
C ASP A 190 -20.41 0.23 3.01
N VAL A 191 -20.15 -0.18 1.75
CA VAL A 191 -20.93 0.29 0.58
C VAL A 191 -22.14 -0.58 0.26
N GLY A 192 -22.17 -1.81 0.74
CA GLY A 192 -23.30 -2.73 0.59
C GLY A 192 -23.50 -3.53 1.87
N LYS A 193 -24.73 -3.52 2.41
CA LYS A 193 -25.07 -4.26 3.65
C LYS A 193 -24.80 -5.76 3.55
N ASP A 194 -24.77 -6.28 2.34
CA ASP A 194 -24.59 -7.69 2.03
C ASP A 194 -23.20 -8.00 1.44
N PHE A 195 -22.25 -7.05 1.46
CA PHE A 195 -20.89 -7.31 0.99
C PHE A 195 -20.17 -8.23 2.00
N VAL A 196 -20.01 -9.50 1.62
CA VAL A 196 -19.32 -10.52 2.41
C VAL A 196 -17.83 -10.45 2.11
N LEU A 197 -17.07 -10.00 3.11
CA LEU A 197 -15.61 -10.06 3.07
C LEU A 197 -15.10 -11.49 3.26
N PRO A 198 -13.93 -11.83 2.68
CA PRO A 198 -13.15 -12.99 3.10
C PRO A 198 -12.94 -12.99 4.61
N LEU A 199 -13.00 -14.17 5.24
CA LEU A 199 -12.78 -14.33 6.67
C LEU A 199 -11.40 -14.93 6.90
N ASP A 200 -10.44 -14.11 7.34
CA ASP A 200 -9.16 -14.64 7.82
C ASP A 200 -9.37 -15.36 9.17
N PRO A 201 -8.98 -16.63 9.31
CA PRO A 201 -9.09 -17.37 10.56
C PRO A 201 -8.43 -16.67 11.76
N VAL A 202 -7.41 -15.85 11.54
CA VAL A 202 -6.71 -15.08 12.59
C VAL A 202 -7.63 -14.04 13.24
N TYR A 203 -8.63 -13.54 12.52
CA TYR A 203 -9.51 -12.45 12.98
C TYR A 203 -10.93 -12.88 13.33
N VAL A 204 -11.22 -14.19 13.35
CA VAL A 204 -12.54 -14.72 13.72
C VAL A 204 -13.00 -14.13 15.07
N PRO A 205 -14.27 -13.63 15.16
CA PRO A 205 -15.35 -13.76 14.18
C PRO A 205 -15.48 -12.59 13.19
N PHE A 206 -14.52 -11.69 13.09
CA PHE A 206 -14.61 -10.47 12.27
C PHE A 206 -14.13 -10.71 10.83
N PRO A 207 -15.00 -10.60 9.80
CA PRO A 207 -14.59 -10.73 8.41
C PRO A 207 -13.55 -9.66 8.03
N TRP A 208 -12.47 -10.09 7.39
CA TRP A 208 -11.35 -9.23 7.02
C TRP A 208 -10.52 -9.85 5.90
N ALA A 209 -10.36 -9.13 4.79
CA ALA A 209 -9.46 -9.54 3.73
C ALA A 209 -8.02 -9.19 4.13
N THR A 210 -7.16 -10.20 4.18
CA THR A 210 -5.71 -10.04 4.35
C THR A 210 -5.01 -10.45 3.08
N GLN A 211 -3.74 -10.06 2.95
CA GLN A 211 -2.93 -10.53 1.82
C GLN A 211 -2.73 -12.05 1.83
N SER A 212 -2.76 -12.68 3.01
CA SER A 212 -2.57 -14.12 3.15
C SER A 212 -3.81 -14.89 2.74
N ASN A 213 -4.98 -14.55 3.30
CA ASN A 213 -6.20 -15.33 3.05
C ASN A 213 -6.74 -15.18 1.62
N ILE A 214 -6.54 -14.04 0.96
CA ILE A 214 -7.00 -13.88 -0.43
C ILE A 214 -6.04 -14.52 -1.44
N LEU A 215 -4.75 -14.61 -1.11
CA LEU A 215 -3.76 -15.22 -2.01
C LEU A 215 -3.71 -16.74 -1.88
N ASP A 216 -3.68 -17.23 -0.63
CA ASP A 216 -3.66 -18.65 -0.30
C ASP A 216 -5.08 -19.16 -0.01
N ALA A 217 -6.10 -18.61 -0.68
CA ALA A 217 -7.51 -18.86 -0.40
C ALA A 217 -7.83 -20.37 -0.29
N ASP A 218 -8.09 -20.82 0.94
CA ASP A 218 -8.40 -22.21 1.31
C ASP A 218 -9.70 -22.28 2.13
N ASP A 219 -10.60 -21.33 1.88
CA ASP A 219 -11.91 -21.22 2.54
C ASP A 219 -12.98 -22.11 1.90
N GLY A 220 -12.60 -22.95 0.92
CA GLY A 220 -13.51 -23.80 0.16
C GLY A 220 -14.44 -23.05 -0.81
N LEU A 221 -14.35 -21.72 -0.87
CA LEU A 221 -15.20 -20.86 -1.72
C LEU A 221 -14.39 -20.26 -2.87
N HIS A 222 -13.26 -19.63 -2.55
CA HIS A 222 -12.51 -18.82 -3.50
C HIS A 222 -11.30 -19.55 -4.08
N GLY A 223 -10.79 -20.59 -3.42
CA GLY A 223 -9.53 -21.25 -3.78
C GLY A 223 -9.46 -21.76 -5.23
N ALA A 224 -10.53 -22.40 -5.72
CA ALA A 224 -10.58 -22.86 -7.12
C ALA A 224 -10.58 -21.71 -8.12
N CYS A 225 -11.30 -20.62 -7.82
CA CYS A 225 -11.31 -19.42 -8.64
C CYS A 225 -9.94 -18.75 -8.65
N VAL A 226 -9.32 -18.54 -7.48
CA VAL A 226 -7.99 -17.92 -7.36
C VAL A 226 -6.95 -18.74 -8.11
N ALA A 227 -6.93 -20.06 -7.94
CA ALA A 227 -6.02 -20.94 -8.68
C ALA A 227 -6.22 -20.81 -10.20
N SER A 228 -7.47 -20.72 -10.67
CA SER A 228 -7.78 -20.53 -12.10
C SER A 228 -7.39 -19.15 -12.61
N ALA A 229 -7.70 -18.09 -11.86
CA ALA A 229 -7.41 -16.70 -12.21
C ALA A 229 -5.89 -16.44 -12.32
N LEU A 230 -5.10 -17.17 -11.53
CA LEU A 230 -3.66 -17.15 -11.61
C LEU A 230 -3.10 -18.17 -12.64
N GLY A 231 -3.93 -18.71 -13.54
CA GLY A 231 -3.49 -19.55 -14.66
C GLY A 231 -3.15 -20.99 -14.31
N GLY A 232 -3.70 -21.54 -13.21
CA GLY A 232 -3.66 -22.97 -12.86
C GLY A 232 -2.28 -23.52 -12.43
N ARG A 233 -1.19 -22.79 -12.67
CA ARG A 233 0.19 -23.15 -12.25
C ARG A 233 1.02 -21.97 -11.75
N SER A 234 0.61 -20.72 -11.98
CA SER A 234 1.15 -19.57 -11.26
C SER A 234 0.43 -19.49 -9.92
N ASN A 235 0.81 -20.37 -8.99
CA ASN A 235 0.23 -20.41 -7.66
C ASN A 235 0.60 -19.14 -6.87
N ALA A 236 0.10 -19.06 -5.63
CA ALA A 236 0.54 -18.04 -4.67
C ALA A 236 2.07 -17.87 -4.61
N GLY A 237 2.83 -18.95 -4.80
CA GLY A 237 4.28 -18.92 -4.91
C GLY A 237 4.80 -18.06 -6.06
N ALA A 238 4.19 -18.12 -7.24
CA ALA A 238 4.54 -17.25 -8.36
C ALA A 238 4.32 -15.77 -8.00
N VAL A 239 3.13 -15.45 -7.48
CA VAL A 239 2.78 -14.07 -7.10
C VAL A 239 3.75 -13.50 -6.07
N ARG A 240 4.21 -14.32 -5.12
CA ARG A 240 5.24 -13.95 -4.13
C ARG A 240 6.61 -13.65 -4.74
N HIS A 241 6.88 -14.00 -6.00
CA HIS A 241 8.16 -13.71 -6.67
C HIS A 241 8.04 -12.62 -7.73
N ILE A 242 6.97 -12.62 -8.52
CA ILE A 242 6.85 -11.76 -9.70
C ILE A 242 5.64 -10.82 -9.68
N GLY A 243 4.79 -10.90 -8.66
CA GLY A 243 3.59 -10.07 -8.54
C GLY A 243 2.51 -10.43 -9.56
N LEU A 244 1.63 -9.47 -9.84
CA LEU A 244 0.55 -9.58 -10.82
C LEU A 244 0.58 -8.40 -11.79
N GLY A 245 0.33 -8.67 -13.07
CA GLY A 245 0.12 -7.65 -14.09
C GLY A 245 -1.35 -7.28 -14.29
N THR A 246 -1.60 -6.27 -15.13
CA THR A 246 -2.95 -5.76 -15.44
C THR A 246 -3.88 -6.77 -16.10
N GLY A 247 -3.35 -7.77 -16.81
CA GLY A 247 -4.17 -8.83 -17.41
C GLY A 247 -4.60 -9.92 -16.43
N THR A 248 -4.02 -9.97 -15.23
CA THR A 248 -4.33 -11.00 -14.22
C THR A 248 -5.11 -10.45 -13.03
N LEU A 249 -4.81 -9.22 -12.58
CA LEU A 249 -5.43 -8.66 -11.37
C LEU A 249 -6.96 -8.62 -11.41
N PRO A 250 -7.64 -8.21 -12.51
CA PRO A 250 -9.11 -8.18 -12.55
C PRO A 250 -9.72 -9.56 -12.28
N GLY A 251 -9.23 -10.62 -12.93
CA GLY A 251 -9.71 -11.99 -12.70
C GLY A 251 -9.48 -12.46 -11.26
N PHE A 252 -8.33 -12.14 -10.68
CA PHE A 252 -8.02 -12.44 -9.28
C PHE A 252 -8.99 -11.72 -8.32
N ALA A 253 -9.22 -10.43 -8.52
CA ALA A 253 -10.15 -9.65 -7.70
C ALA A 253 -11.60 -10.13 -7.86
N ASN A 254 -12.00 -10.53 -9.08
CA ASN A 254 -13.36 -10.99 -9.40
C ASN A 254 -13.77 -12.24 -8.62
N CYS A 255 -12.83 -13.10 -8.23
CA CYS A 255 -13.12 -14.22 -7.34
C CYS A 255 -13.84 -13.79 -6.06
N PHE A 256 -13.52 -12.61 -5.53
CA PHE A 256 -14.11 -12.08 -4.30
C PHE A 256 -15.23 -11.06 -4.55
N LEU A 257 -15.28 -10.47 -5.75
CA LEU A 257 -16.24 -9.41 -6.08
C LEU A 257 -17.54 -9.94 -6.68
N GLU A 258 -17.48 -10.92 -7.57
CA GLU A 258 -18.66 -11.41 -8.29
C GLU A 258 -19.73 -12.01 -7.35
N PRO A 259 -19.39 -12.79 -6.30
CA PRO A 259 -20.38 -13.24 -5.32
C PRO A 259 -21.12 -12.09 -4.62
N ASN A 260 -20.51 -10.90 -4.59
CA ASN A 260 -21.05 -9.69 -3.97
C ASN A 260 -21.77 -8.77 -4.97
N GLY A 261 -21.92 -9.17 -6.24
CA GLY A 261 -22.52 -8.33 -7.28
C GLY A 261 -21.64 -7.17 -7.73
N TYR A 262 -20.32 -7.32 -7.62
CA TYR A 262 -19.32 -6.38 -8.11
C TYR A 262 -18.47 -7.00 -9.20
N HIS A 263 -17.84 -6.15 -10.02
CA HIS A 263 -16.94 -6.58 -11.06
C HIS A 263 -15.76 -5.63 -11.22
N ALA A 264 -14.56 -6.18 -11.35
CA ALA A 264 -13.32 -5.51 -11.70
C ALA A 264 -13.11 -5.55 -13.21
N THR A 265 -13.03 -4.38 -13.83
CA THR A 265 -12.73 -4.19 -15.26
C THR A 265 -11.35 -3.54 -15.43
N GLY A 266 -10.48 -4.17 -16.23
CA GLY A 266 -9.17 -3.62 -16.56
C GLY A 266 -9.22 -2.61 -17.72
N TYR A 267 -8.49 -1.51 -17.57
CA TYR A 267 -8.32 -0.46 -18.57
C TYR A 267 -6.83 -0.23 -18.83
N HIS A 268 -6.36 -0.57 -20.02
CA HIS A 268 -4.96 -0.42 -20.41
C HIS A 268 -4.67 1.01 -20.92
N ALA A 269 -3.66 1.67 -20.37
CA ALA A 269 -3.24 3.00 -20.82
C ALA A 269 -2.22 2.86 -21.98
N GLY A 270 -2.49 3.43 -23.15
CA GLY A 270 -1.55 3.45 -24.30
C GLY A 270 -2.25 3.42 -25.66
N SER A 271 -1.59 2.96 -26.73
CA SER A 271 -2.05 3.15 -28.13
C SER A 271 -2.09 1.88 -29.02
N GLY A 272 -2.63 0.77 -28.54
CA GLY A 272 -2.97 -0.44 -29.33
C GLY A 272 -4.45 -0.51 -29.76
N THR A 273 -4.95 -1.72 -30.05
CA THR A 273 -6.25 -2.01 -30.69
C THR A 273 -7.49 -2.13 -29.78
N GLN A 274 -7.35 -2.11 -28.45
CA GLN A 274 -8.40 -2.15 -27.41
C GLN A 274 -8.34 -0.93 -26.46
N GLN A 275 -7.86 0.22 -26.93
CA GLN A 275 -7.41 1.31 -26.06
C GLN A 275 -8.48 2.38 -25.88
N THR A 276 -8.70 2.77 -24.61
CA THR A 276 -9.39 4.01 -24.26
C THR A 276 -8.39 5.18 -24.35
N GLY A 277 -8.75 6.26 -25.02
CA GLY A 277 -7.89 7.44 -25.14
C GLY A 277 -7.59 8.06 -23.77
N LYS A 278 -6.48 8.81 -23.67
CA LYS A 278 -6.02 9.43 -22.41
C LYS A 278 -7.12 10.25 -21.72
N THR A 279 -7.86 11.05 -22.46
CA THR A 279 -8.94 11.88 -21.91
C THR A 279 -10.15 11.05 -21.48
N GLU A 280 -10.55 10.08 -22.30
CA GLU A 280 -11.68 9.19 -21.98
C GLU A 280 -11.38 8.34 -20.74
N LEU A 281 -10.17 7.80 -20.61
CA LEU A 281 -9.79 6.98 -19.46
C LEU A 281 -9.70 7.82 -18.19
N LYS A 282 -9.25 9.07 -18.28
CA LYS A 282 -9.33 10.01 -17.16
C LYS A 282 -10.76 10.15 -16.67
N GLN A 283 -11.70 10.34 -17.60
CA GLN A 283 -13.11 10.51 -17.25
C GLN A 283 -13.67 9.26 -16.55
N VAL A 284 -13.39 8.06 -17.08
CA VAL A 284 -13.76 6.79 -16.43
C VAL A 284 -13.22 6.70 -15.00
N VAL A 285 -11.96 7.07 -14.77
CA VAL A 285 -11.34 7.04 -13.44
C VAL A 285 -11.96 8.08 -12.51
N VAL A 286 -12.21 9.30 -12.98
CA VAL A 286 -12.83 10.36 -12.19
C VAL A 286 -14.27 10.00 -11.82
N ASP A 287 -15.05 9.45 -12.77
CA ASP A 287 -16.42 9.03 -12.51
C ASP A 287 -16.47 7.89 -11.49
N ALA A 288 -15.54 6.93 -11.59
CA ALA A 288 -15.41 5.85 -10.60
C ALA A 288 -15.04 6.37 -9.20
N LEU A 289 -14.13 7.34 -9.08
CA LEU A 289 -13.76 7.94 -7.79
C LEU A 289 -14.88 8.81 -7.18
N ARG A 290 -15.86 9.23 -7.99
CA ARG A 290 -17.04 9.98 -7.54
C ARG A 290 -18.20 9.08 -7.11
N ASP A 291 -18.22 7.83 -7.57
CA ASP A 291 -19.22 6.85 -7.16
C ASP A 291 -18.78 6.17 -5.85
N PRO A 292 -19.52 6.36 -4.74
CA PRO A 292 -19.15 5.78 -3.44
C PRO A 292 -19.13 4.24 -3.46
N SER A 293 -19.79 3.61 -4.43
CA SER A 293 -19.82 2.15 -4.62
C SER A 293 -18.66 1.64 -5.48
N SER A 294 -17.89 2.51 -6.13
CA SER A 294 -16.82 2.10 -7.04
C SER A 294 -15.45 2.31 -6.42
N ARG A 295 -14.42 1.61 -6.92
CA ARG A 295 -13.02 1.79 -6.53
C ARG A 295 -12.10 1.78 -7.73
N VAL A 296 -10.96 2.48 -7.63
CA VAL A 296 -9.94 2.48 -8.68
C VAL A 296 -8.62 1.96 -8.15
N LEU A 297 -8.02 1.03 -8.88
CA LEU A 297 -6.70 0.48 -8.63
C LEU A 297 -5.78 0.89 -9.77
N LEU A 298 -4.57 1.34 -9.45
CA LEU A 298 -3.59 1.79 -10.42
C LEU A 298 -2.44 0.80 -10.52
N ASN A 299 -2.12 0.38 -11.74
CA ASN A 299 -0.84 -0.22 -12.09
C ASN A 299 0.02 0.79 -12.84
N TYR A 300 1.23 1.01 -12.38
CA TYR A 300 2.08 2.06 -12.91
C TYR A 300 3.56 1.73 -12.75
N ASP A 301 4.38 2.35 -13.58
CA ASP A 301 5.82 2.40 -13.38
C ASP A 301 6.18 3.56 -12.44
N ARG A 302 6.93 3.27 -11.37
CA ARG A 302 7.36 4.28 -10.38
C ARG A 302 8.21 5.38 -11.01
N GLY A 303 9.14 5.05 -11.89
CA GLY A 303 9.94 6.04 -12.61
C GLY A 303 9.06 6.89 -13.53
N GLY A 304 8.03 6.27 -14.12
CA GLY A 304 7.02 6.91 -14.93
C GLY A 304 6.20 7.98 -14.20
N ILE A 305 6.10 7.93 -12.87
CA ILE A 305 5.51 9.01 -12.05
C ILE A 305 6.53 9.87 -11.30
N GLY A 306 7.84 9.62 -11.46
CA GLY A 306 8.91 10.41 -10.83
C GLY A 306 9.40 9.89 -9.47
N GLN A 307 9.11 8.64 -9.12
CA GLN A 307 9.58 7.98 -7.89
C GLN A 307 10.83 7.11 -8.11
N GLY A 308 11.77 7.56 -8.96
CA GLY A 308 13.02 6.86 -9.25
C GLY A 308 13.24 6.55 -10.74
N PRO A 309 14.09 5.56 -11.07
CA PRO A 309 14.32 5.13 -12.45
C PRO A 309 13.12 4.33 -13.01
N MET A 310 13.03 4.23 -14.34
CA MET A 310 12.04 3.40 -15.04
C MET A 310 12.32 1.91 -14.82
N GLY A 311 11.29 1.07 -14.97
CA GLY A 311 11.38 -0.39 -14.86
C GLY A 311 10.87 -0.95 -13.54
N HIS A 312 10.21 -0.13 -12.71
CA HIS A 312 9.72 -0.53 -11.39
C HIS A 312 8.20 -0.46 -11.35
N GLY A 313 7.55 -1.55 -11.78
CA GLY A 313 6.10 -1.70 -11.71
C GLY A 313 5.58 -1.73 -10.28
N HIS A 314 4.40 -1.16 -10.06
CA HIS A 314 3.74 -1.13 -8.76
C HIS A 314 2.22 -1.14 -8.90
N TRP A 315 1.54 -1.53 -7.83
CA TRP A 315 0.09 -1.44 -7.68
C TRP A 315 -0.26 -0.68 -6.41
N SER A 316 -1.26 0.20 -6.49
CA SER A 316 -1.87 0.84 -5.32
C SER A 316 -3.28 1.32 -5.63
N PRO A 317 -4.17 1.42 -4.63
CA PRO A 317 -5.45 2.09 -4.82
C PRO A 317 -5.29 3.59 -5.12
N LEU A 318 -6.26 4.16 -5.83
CA LEU A 318 -6.46 5.61 -5.86
C LEU A 318 -7.48 5.99 -4.77
N GLY A 319 -7.13 6.99 -3.96
CA GLY A 319 -7.97 7.43 -2.84
C GLY A 319 -8.82 8.66 -3.11
N ALA A 320 -8.46 9.49 -4.10
CA ALA A 320 -9.11 10.77 -4.32
C ALA A 320 -8.72 11.39 -5.67
N TYR A 321 -9.53 12.33 -6.13
CA TYR A 321 -9.23 13.22 -7.26
C TYR A 321 -9.41 14.68 -6.85
N HIS A 322 -8.38 15.50 -7.10
CA HIS A 322 -8.39 16.94 -6.82
C HIS A 322 -8.44 17.73 -8.13
N GLU A 323 -9.59 18.34 -8.41
CA GLU A 323 -9.89 18.99 -9.69
C GLU A 323 -9.00 20.21 -9.98
N GLU A 324 -8.77 21.09 -9.00
CA GLU A 324 -8.02 22.34 -9.19
C GLU A 324 -6.58 22.08 -9.65
N THR A 325 -5.95 21.02 -9.16
CA THR A 325 -4.55 20.67 -9.51
C THR A 325 -4.47 19.48 -10.46
N ASP A 326 -5.61 19.01 -10.96
CA ASP A 326 -5.75 17.83 -11.78
C ASP A 326 -4.91 16.63 -11.30
N SER A 327 -5.01 16.32 -10.00
CA SER A 327 -4.13 15.34 -9.35
C SER A 327 -4.92 14.21 -8.71
N PHE A 328 -4.32 13.02 -8.68
CA PHE A 328 -4.88 11.82 -8.08
C PHE A 328 -4.06 11.41 -6.87
N LEU A 329 -4.74 10.96 -5.81
CA LEU A 329 -4.08 10.46 -4.62
C LEU A 329 -3.76 8.97 -4.77
N VAL A 330 -2.48 8.62 -4.85
CA VAL A 330 -2.01 7.24 -4.83
C VAL A 330 -1.81 6.79 -3.38
N MET A 331 -2.58 5.78 -2.96
CA MET A 331 -2.54 5.17 -1.63
C MET A 331 -1.44 4.10 -1.58
N ASP A 332 -0.16 4.50 -1.57
CA ASP A 332 0.97 3.58 -1.77
C ASP A 332 1.07 2.45 -0.72
N VAL A 333 0.79 1.21 -1.13
CA VAL A 333 0.86 0.03 -0.23
C VAL A 333 2.30 -0.33 0.17
N ALA A 334 3.33 0.21 -0.48
CA ALA A 334 4.72 0.12 -0.04
C ALA A 334 5.01 1.20 1.01
N LYS A 335 4.25 1.20 2.11
CA LYS A 335 4.28 2.25 3.16
C LYS A 335 5.65 2.44 3.81
N TYR A 336 6.49 1.40 3.77
CA TYR A 336 7.89 1.43 4.22
C TYR A 336 8.85 2.15 3.25
N LYS A 337 8.41 2.45 2.02
CA LYS A 337 9.22 3.05 0.96
C LYS A 337 8.73 4.45 0.58
N HIS A 338 7.42 4.65 0.40
CA HIS A 338 6.84 5.93 0.02
C HIS A 338 5.57 6.24 0.82
N PRO A 339 5.37 7.51 1.25
CA PRO A 339 4.07 7.99 1.71
C PRO A 339 3.04 8.01 0.57
N MET A 340 1.76 8.20 0.90
CA MET A 340 0.74 8.54 -0.09
C MET A 340 1.13 9.84 -0.81
N VAL A 341 0.74 9.95 -2.07
CA VAL A 341 1.22 11.03 -2.93
C VAL A 341 0.13 11.50 -3.88
N TRP A 342 0.01 12.83 -4.01
CA TRP A 342 -0.76 13.46 -5.08
C TRP A 342 0.10 13.53 -6.34
N VAL A 343 -0.40 12.91 -7.42
CA VAL A 343 0.27 12.84 -8.72
C VAL A 343 -0.60 13.52 -9.77
N PRO A 344 -0.11 14.52 -10.51
CA PRO A 344 -0.85 15.11 -11.63
C PRO A 344 -1.20 14.05 -12.69
N TRP A 345 -2.36 14.20 -13.34
CA TRP A 345 -2.84 13.24 -14.35
C TRP A 345 -1.81 12.93 -15.43
N ASP A 346 -1.10 13.93 -15.93
CA ASP A 346 -0.11 13.75 -16.99
C ASP A 346 1.07 12.87 -16.54
N ASP A 347 1.53 13.03 -15.31
CA ASP A 347 2.58 12.20 -14.71
C ASP A 347 2.05 10.80 -14.38
N LEU A 348 0.82 10.70 -13.85
CA LEU A 348 0.14 9.42 -13.58
C LEU A 348 0.00 8.60 -14.86
N TRP A 349 -0.43 9.24 -15.95
CA TRP A 349 -0.49 8.65 -17.28
C TRP A 349 0.90 8.22 -17.77
N GLY A 350 1.94 9.02 -17.52
CA GLY A 350 3.33 8.68 -17.84
C GLY A 350 3.80 7.36 -17.20
N GLY A 351 3.32 7.03 -16.00
CA GLY A 351 3.53 5.74 -15.36
C GLY A 351 2.61 4.62 -15.86
N ALA A 352 1.32 4.92 -16.03
CA ALA A 352 0.31 3.96 -16.45
C ALA A 352 0.47 3.51 -17.91
N ALA A 353 0.91 4.40 -18.81
CA ALA A 353 1.04 4.11 -20.24
C ALA A 353 2.34 3.37 -20.63
N THR A 354 3.05 2.83 -19.65
CA THR A 354 4.27 2.04 -19.86
C THR A 354 3.94 0.57 -20.14
N ILE A 355 4.83 -0.11 -20.85
CA ILE A 355 4.70 -1.55 -21.12
C ILE A 355 5.22 -2.33 -19.92
N ASP A 356 4.38 -3.23 -19.41
CA ASP A 356 4.78 -4.33 -18.53
C ASP A 356 5.21 -5.52 -19.39
N THR A 357 6.37 -6.09 -19.09
CA THR A 357 6.90 -7.26 -19.81
C THR A 357 6.14 -8.54 -19.45
N CYS A 358 5.40 -8.55 -18.34
CA CYS A 358 4.54 -9.66 -17.92
C CYS A 358 3.19 -9.13 -17.41
N SER A 359 2.42 -8.48 -18.29
CA SER A 359 1.07 -8.00 -17.97
C SER A 359 0.10 -9.17 -17.74
N THR A 360 0.23 -10.23 -18.54
CA THR A 360 -0.56 -11.46 -18.40
C THR A 360 0.39 -12.64 -18.35
N MET A 361 0.25 -13.48 -17.33
CA MET A 361 0.94 -14.76 -17.28
C MET A 361 -0.01 -15.86 -17.72
N VAL A 362 0.27 -16.49 -18.85
CA VAL A 362 -0.55 -17.58 -19.36
C VAL A 362 -0.14 -18.90 -18.72
N ALA A 363 -1.08 -19.84 -18.66
CA ALA A 363 -0.77 -21.20 -18.24
C ALA A 363 0.34 -21.78 -19.13
N PRO A 364 1.34 -22.47 -18.57
CA PRO A 364 2.33 -23.18 -19.37
C PRO A 364 1.65 -24.23 -20.25
N ALA A 365 2.25 -24.52 -21.42
CA ALA A 365 1.80 -25.62 -22.27
C ALA A 365 1.77 -26.96 -21.49
N ASP A 366 0.88 -27.86 -21.88
CA ASP A 366 0.77 -29.18 -21.27
C ASP A 366 2.11 -29.92 -21.29
N GLY A 367 2.48 -30.49 -20.14
CA GLY A 367 3.77 -31.17 -19.95
C GLY A 367 4.96 -30.26 -19.63
N ALA A 368 4.79 -28.93 -19.56
CA ALA A 368 5.86 -28.05 -19.09
C ALA A 368 6.27 -28.39 -17.64
N PRO A 369 7.58 -28.37 -17.32
CA PRO A 369 8.05 -28.65 -15.96
C PRO A 369 7.51 -27.61 -14.96
N SER A 370 7.20 -28.05 -13.75
CA SER A 370 6.82 -27.14 -12.66
C SER A 370 7.97 -26.19 -12.33
N ILE A 371 7.65 -24.92 -12.12
CA ILE A 371 8.61 -23.92 -11.63
C ILE A 371 8.69 -24.04 -10.11
N ASP A 372 9.87 -24.36 -9.58
CA ASP A 372 10.14 -24.22 -8.15
C ASP A 372 10.49 -22.76 -7.88
N TRP A 373 9.51 -22.03 -7.35
CA TRP A 373 9.64 -20.61 -7.03
C TRP A 373 10.57 -20.35 -5.85
N THR A 374 10.81 -21.34 -4.97
CA THR A 374 11.49 -21.15 -3.69
C THR A 374 13.02 -21.32 -3.74
N LYS A 375 13.56 -21.88 -4.83
CA LYS A 375 14.99 -22.25 -4.94
C LYS A 375 15.70 -21.63 -6.14
N ARG A 376 15.10 -20.63 -6.77
CA ARG A 376 15.64 -20.00 -7.98
C ARG A 376 15.96 -18.54 -7.73
N SER A 377 17.05 -18.07 -8.33
CA SER A 377 17.34 -16.65 -8.46
C SER A 377 16.29 -15.97 -9.34
N PHE A 378 16.16 -14.64 -9.20
CA PHE A 378 15.26 -13.86 -10.05
C PHE A 378 15.56 -14.03 -11.54
N ALA A 379 16.85 -14.11 -11.92
CA ALA A 379 17.24 -14.31 -13.32
C ALA A 379 16.77 -15.66 -13.89
N GLU A 380 16.84 -16.72 -13.08
CA GLU A 380 16.34 -18.05 -13.47
C GLU A 380 14.82 -18.08 -13.56
N ILE A 381 14.12 -17.38 -12.67
CA ILE A 381 12.66 -17.20 -12.73
C ILE A 381 12.29 -16.42 -13.99
N ALA A 382 12.91 -15.26 -14.24
CA ALA A 382 12.67 -14.42 -15.41
C ALA A 382 12.86 -15.19 -16.72
N LYS A 383 13.93 -16.00 -16.81
CA LYS A 383 14.17 -16.88 -17.96
C LYS A 383 13.10 -17.98 -18.09
N ALA A 384 12.68 -18.57 -16.97
CA ALA A 384 11.67 -19.64 -16.97
C ALA A 384 10.28 -19.15 -17.38
N ILE A 385 9.95 -17.90 -17.06
CA ILE A 385 8.63 -17.32 -17.37
C ILE A 385 8.58 -16.58 -18.71
N GLN A 386 9.72 -16.37 -19.38
CA GLN A 386 9.80 -15.53 -20.58
C GLN A 386 8.82 -15.95 -21.68
N SER A 387 8.58 -17.25 -21.86
CA SER A 387 7.66 -17.78 -22.89
C SER A 387 6.18 -17.77 -22.48
N ILE A 388 5.87 -17.50 -21.21
CA ILE A 388 4.52 -17.50 -20.66
C ILE A 388 4.08 -16.11 -20.15
N CYS A 389 4.96 -15.12 -20.22
CA CYS A 389 4.66 -13.73 -19.94
C CYS A 389 4.30 -13.01 -21.24
N LEU A 390 3.05 -12.57 -21.34
CA LEU A 390 2.60 -11.70 -22.41
C LEU A 390 2.77 -10.24 -21.98
N PRO A 391 3.51 -9.43 -22.77
CA PRO A 391 3.66 -8.01 -22.48
C PRO A 391 2.34 -7.29 -22.73
N GLY A 392 2.11 -6.23 -21.99
CA GLY A 392 0.90 -5.42 -22.12
C GLY A 392 1.07 -4.10 -21.39
N ASN A 393 0.26 -3.12 -21.74
CA ASN A 393 0.34 -1.85 -21.02
C ASN A 393 -0.16 -2.01 -19.59
N ARG A 394 0.44 -1.22 -18.70
CA ARG A 394 -0.13 -0.94 -17.38
C ARG A 394 -1.41 -0.12 -17.54
N GLY A 395 -1.95 0.41 -16.44
CA GLY A 395 -3.23 1.10 -16.49
C GLY A 395 -3.98 1.06 -15.18
N PHE A 396 -5.29 0.91 -15.29
CA PHE A 396 -6.23 1.04 -14.19
C PHE A 396 -7.12 -0.19 -14.13
N VAL A 397 -7.65 -0.46 -12.94
CA VAL A 397 -8.76 -1.38 -12.74
C VAL A 397 -9.85 -0.61 -12.03
N VAL A 398 -11.05 -0.59 -12.63
CA VAL A 398 -12.23 -0.02 -11.99
C VAL A 398 -13.07 -1.16 -11.47
N VAL A 399 -13.38 -1.10 -10.19
CA VAL A 399 -14.33 -1.99 -9.52
C VAL A 399 -15.64 -1.24 -9.41
N SER A 400 -16.73 -1.80 -9.91
CA SER A 400 -18.07 -1.21 -9.83
C SER A 400 -19.12 -2.28 -9.60
N LYS A 401 -20.32 -1.85 -9.21
CA LYS A 401 -21.47 -2.75 -9.01
C LYS A 401 -21.96 -3.25 -10.37
N THR A 402 -22.21 -4.55 -10.50
CA THR A 402 -22.77 -5.14 -11.71
C THR A 402 -24.23 -4.70 -11.84
N THR A 403 -24.58 -4.03 -12.94
CA THR A 403 -25.97 -3.73 -13.26
C THR A 403 -26.67 -5.02 -13.69
N THR A 404 -27.57 -5.53 -12.87
CA THR A 404 -28.42 -6.69 -13.16
C THR A 404 -29.47 -6.39 -14.22
#